data_AF-A0A3A3FNM6-F1
#
_entry.id   AF-A0A3A3FNM6-F1
#
_cell.length_a   1.000
_cell.length_b   1.000
_cell.length_c   1.000
_cell.angle_alpha   90.00
_cell.angle_beta   90.00
_cell.angle_gamma   90.00
#
_symmetry.space_group_name_H-M   'P 1'
#
loop_
_entity.id
_entity.type
_entity.pdbx_description
1 polymer ?
#
loop_
_entity_poly.entity_id
_entity_poly.type
_entity_poly.pdbx_seq_one_letter_code
_entity_poly.pdbx_strand_id
1 'polypeptide(L)'
;MNSALVALPKEWQAWINANLARSCHPDEMAAIMVRDGHFDGQLARAAIDEALHRSGDGQAQAPAIQPMPRLDGASNTIQALDRQVQVLLSLQAPRVVLFGNVLSDEECDAMIAYTESRLERSPVVSDRDGSTQVHAHRSSRGAMLQRGECELVSRIENRLAALIDWPVENGEGLQVLRYEKDNEYRPHYDWFDAASPGPRKHLERGGQRVATIIMYLSEVEEGGGTSFPNIGLQVQPKKGSAVCFLNTDHYGNPDQKTLHAGEPVARGVKVIATKWLRQREYR
;
A
#
# COMPACT_ATOMS: atom_id res chain seq x y z
N MET A 1 -5.94 -25.24 40.56
CA MET A 1 -6.80 -25.40 39.37
C MET A 1 -6.02 -26.20 38.34
N ASN A 2 -6.60 -27.26 37.77
CA ASN A 2 -5.95 -28.03 36.71
C ASN A 2 -5.83 -27.16 35.45
N SER A 3 -4.64 -27.11 34.85
CA SER A 3 -4.39 -26.36 33.61
C SER A 3 -5.10 -27.06 32.44
N ALA A 4 -6.00 -26.32 31.77
CA ALA A 4 -6.72 -26.78 30.59
C ALA A 4 -5.77 -26.98 29.40
N LEU A 5 -4.76 -26.11 29.26
CA LEU A 5 -3.74 -26.23 28.23
C LEU A 5 -2.88 -27.49 28.43
N VAL A 6 -2.45 -27.77 29.67
CA VAL A 6 -1.62 -28.95 29.97
C VAL A 6 -2.41 -30.26 29.88
N ALA A 7 -3.75 -30.20 29.96
CA ALA A 7 -4.62 -31.36 29.76
C ALA A 7 -4.71 -31.82 28.30
N LEU A 8 -4.27 -31.00 27.34
CA LEU A 8 -4.24 -31.35 25.92
C LEU A 8 -2.99 -32.18 25.56
N PRO A 9 -3.02 -32.99 24.49
CA PRO A 9 -1.80 -33.59 23.92
C PRO A 9 -0.77 -32.53 23.52
N LYS A 10 0.53 -32.85 23.62
CA LYS A 10 1.63 -31.90 23.37
C LYS A 10 1.58 -31.25 21.97
N GLU A 11 1.14 -32.00 20.97
CA GLU A 11 0.95 -31.50 19.60
C GLU A 11 -0.10 -30.39 19.52
N TRP A 12 -1.18 -30.49 20.29
CA TRP A 12 -2.24 -29.48 20.35
C TRP A 12 -1.82 -28.27 21.18
N GLN A 13 -1.04 -28.46 22.23
CA GLN A 13 -0.40 -27.34 22.95
C GLN A 13 0.51 -26.54 22.01
N ALA A 14 1.35 -27.22 21.23
CA ALA A 14 2.22 -26.59 20.25
C ALA A 14 1.43 -25.90 19.13
N TRP A 15 0.35 -26.54 18.66
CA TRP A 15 -0.54 -25.99 17.64
C TRP A 15 -1.24 -24.71 18.11
N ILE A 16 -1.79 -24.69 19.32
CA ILE A 16 -2.43 -23.48 19.88
C ILE A 16 -1.41 -22.35 19.95
N ASN A 17 -0.24 -22.58 20.53
CA ASN A 17 0.80 -21.56 20.64
C ASN A 17 1.27 -21.03 19.27
N ALA A 18 1.43 -21.92 18.28
CA ALA A 18 1.85 -21.54 16.94
C ALA A 18 0.79 -20.73 16.17
N ASN A 19 -0.50 -21.00 16.37
CA ASN A 19 -1.58 -20.27 15.71
C ASN A 19 -1.88 -18.93 16.42
N LEU A 20 -1.77 -18.88 17.76
CA LEU A 20 -1.80 -17.61 18.48
C LEU A 20 -0.64 -16.69 18.06
N ALA A 21 0.57 -17.23 17.88
CA ALA A 21 1.72 -16.47 17.38
C ALA A 21 1.55 -15.97 15.93
N ARG A 22 0.61 -16.53 15.16
CA ARG A 22 0.22 -16.08 13.81
C ARG A 22 -1.00 -15.15 13.82
N SER A 23 -1.46 -14.74 15.01
CA SER A 23 -2.66 -13.93 15.19
C SER A 23 -3.93 -14.56 14.62
N CYS A 24 -4.02 -15.89 14.60
CA CYS A 24 -5.25 -16.59 14.23
C CYS A 24 -6.35 -16.28 15.25
N HIS A 25 -7.59 -16.12 14.77
CA HIS A 25 -8.70 -15.72 15.64
C HIS A 25 -9.06 -16.87 16.63
N PRO A 26 -9.15 -16.60 17.95
CA PRO A 26 -9.43 -17.64 18.96
C PRO A 26 -10.69 -18.47 18.68
N ASP A 27 -11.75 -17.85 18.17
CA ASP A 27 -12.99 -18.55 17.82
C ASP A 27 -12.82 -19.52 16.66
N GLU A 28 -12.00 -19.17 15.65
CA GLU A 28 -11.70 -20.06 14.52
C GLU A 28 -10.83 -21.23 14.97
N MET A 29 -9.88 -20.96 15.87
CA MET A 29 -9.05 -22.00 16.48
C MET A 29 -9.88 -22.97 17.33
N ALA A 30 -10.81 -22.47 18.14
CA ALA A 30 -11.72 -23.29 18.93
C ALA A 30 -12.61 -24.15 18.02
N ALA A 31 -13.10 -23.60 16.91
CA ALA A 31 -13.88 -24.36 15.93
C ALA A 31 -13.08 -25.53 15.31
N ILE A 32 -11.79 -25.33 15.04
CA ILE A 32 -10.90 -26.39 14.54
C ILE A 32 -10.66 -27.46 15.61
N MET A 33 -10.46 -27.07 16.87
CA MET A 33 -10.25 -28.01 17.97
C MET A 33 -11.48 -28.86 18.29
N VAL A 34 -12.69 -28.34 18.07
CA VAL A 34 -13.95 -29.06 18.32
C VAL A 34 -14.39 -29.91 17.11
N ARG A 35 -13.85 -29.62 15.92
CA ARG A 35 -14.18 -30.35 14.69
C ARG A 35 -13.94 -31.84 14.88
N ASP A 36 -14.81 -32.66 14.31
CA ASP A 36 -14.75 -34.14 14.37
C ASP A 36 -14.72 -34.74 15.79
N GLY A 37 -15.08 -33.94 16.81
CA GLY A 37 -15.16 -34.39 18.22
C GLY A 37 -13.80 -34.52 18.90
N HIS A 38 -12.75 -33.88 18.38
CA HIS A 38 -11.40 -33.97 18.94
C HIS A 38 -11.31 -33.48 20.41
N PHE A 39 -12.02 -32.39 20.75
CA PHE A 39 -12.07 -31.86 22.11
C PHE A 39 -13.45 -31.29 22.45
N ASP A 40 -13.75 -31.26 23.75
CA ASP A 40 -14.89 -30.53 24.28
C ASP A 40 -14.71 -29.00 24.07
N GLY A 41 -15.81 -28.31 23.74
CA GLY A 41 -15.77 -26.88 23.40
C GLY A 41 -15.40 -25.96 24.57
N GLN A 42 -15.73 -26.36 25.80
CA GLN A 42 -15.34 -25.63 27.01
C GLN A 42 -13.85 -25.84 27.29
N LEU A 43 -13.34 -27.05 27.10
CA LEU A 43 -11.91 -27.35 27.20
C LEU A 43 -11.09 -26.60 26.14
N ALA A 44 -11.55 -26.55 24.89
CA ALA A 44 -10.85 -25.85 23.80
C ALA A 44 -10.71 -24.35 24.07
N ARG A 45 -11.81 -23.69 24.47
CA ARG A 45 -11.79 -22.26 24.84
C ARG A 45 -10.91 -22.00 26.06
N ALA A 46 -11.06 -22.80 27.12
CA ALA A 46 -10.24 -22.65 28.33
C ALA A 46 -8.74 -22.83 28.05
N ALA A 47 -8.35 -23.74 27.15
CA ALA A 47 -6.96 -23.94 26.78
C ALA A 47 -6.39 -22.81 25.91
N ILE A 48 -7.18 -22.27 24.98
CA ILE A 48 -6.81 -21.10 24.16
C ILE A 48 -6.69 -19.85 25.03
N ASP A 49 -7.66 -19.62 25.93
CA ASP A 49 -7.63 -18.52 26.89
C ASP A 49 -6.43 -18.64 27.82
N GLU A 50 -6.16 -19.83 28.37
CA GLU A 50 -4.99 -20.05 29.22
C GLU A 50 -3.68 -19.82 28.45
N ALA A 51 -3.58 -20.24 27.18
CA ALA A 51 -2.41 -19.98 26.35
C ALA A 51 -2.23 -18.48 26.04
N LEU A 52 -3.32 -17.75 25.77
CA LEU A 52 -3.35 -16.29 25.61
C LEU A 52 -2.87 -15.59 26.89
N HIS A 53 -3.37 -16.01 28.06
CA HIS A 53 -2.99 -15.42 29.36
C HIS A 53 -1.53 -15.74 29.73
N ARG A 54 -1.05 -16.97 29.48
CA ARG A 54 0.37 -17.34 29.66
C ARG A 54 1.31 -16.58 28.71
N SER A 55 0.83 -16.26 27.51
CA SER A 55 1.52 -15.38 26.55
C SER A 55 1.43 -13.91 26.97
N GLY A 56 0.52 -13.56 27.89
CA GLY A 56 0.46 -12.26 28.56
C GLY A 56 1.43 -12.13 29.74
N ASP A 57 1.73 -13.22 30.45
CA ASP A 57 2.70 -13.25 31.57
C ASP A 57 4.17 -13.23 31.09
N GLY A 58 4.45 -13.82 29.93
CA GLY A 58 5.69 -13.53 29.21
C GLY A 58 5.45 -12.31 28.35
N GLN A 59 5.71 -11.10 28.86
CA GLN A 59 5.55 -9.81 28.17
C GLN A 59 5.61 -9.97 26.64
N ALA A 60 4.46 -10.21 25.99
CA ALA A 60 4.37 -10.08 24.55
C ALA A 60 4.64 -8.61 24.32
N GLN A 61 5.85 -8.29 23.88
CA GLN A 61 6.25 -6.93 23.58
C GLN A 61 5.15 -6.37 22.67
N ALA A 62 4.46 -5.33 23.15
CA ALA A 62 3.44 -4.67 22.34
C ALA A 62 4.06 -4.42 20.96
N PRO A 63 3.39 -4.82 19.87
CA PRO A 63 4.00 -4.78 18.55
C PRO A 63 4.55 -3.38 18.31
N ALA A 64 5.84 -3.32 17.98
CA ALA A 64 6.53 -2.05 17.83
C ALA A 64 5.83 -1.22 16.75
N ILE A 65 5.36 -0.03 17.12
CA ILE A 65 4.80 0.92 16.18
C ILE A 65 5.91 1.33 15.21
N GLN A 66 5.65 1.15 13.92
CA GLN A 66 6.57 1.53 12.88
C GLN A 66 6.36 3.00 12.49
N PRO A 67 7.43 3.75 12.17
CA PRO A 67 7.31 5.05 11.54
C PRO A 67 6.49 4.93 10.25
N MET A 68 5.61 5.89 10.00
CA MET A 68 4.75 5.92 8.81
C MET A 68 4.75 7.32 8.19
N PRO A 69 4.56 7.43 6.87
CA PRO A 69 4.30 8.70 6.22
C PRO A 69 3.15 9.46 6.89
N ARG A 70 3.39 10.73 7.22
CA ARG A 70 2.39 11.59 7.83
C ARG A 70 1.51 12.22 6.76
N LEU A 71 0.38 11.57 6.49
CA LEU A 71 -0.70 12.20 5.73
C LEU A 71 -1.49 13.11 6.65
N ASP A 72 -1.13 14.39 6.74
CA ASP A 72 -1.93 15.39 7.47
C ASP A 72 -3.20 15.71 6.68
N GLY A 73 -4.34 15.61 7.35
CA GLY A 73 -5.62 16.06 6.79
C GLY A 73 -6.47 16.77 7.82
N ALA A 74 -5.84 17.33 8.86
CA ALA A 74 -6.48 18.18 9.86
C ALA A 74 -6.46 19.65 9.44
N SER A 75 -5.46 20.06 8.65
CA SER A 75 -5.39 21.37 8.01
C SER A 75 -5.95 21.31 6.59
N ASN A 76 -6.65 22.36 6.14
CA ASN A 76 -7.09 22.49 4.75
C ASN A 76 -5.94 22.81 3.79
N THR A 77 -4.79 23.22 4.32
CA THR A 77 -3.63 23.65 3.55
C THR A 77 -2.34 23.25 4.28
N ILE A 78 -1.34 22.80 3.53
CA ILE A 78 -0.02 22.39 4.02
C ILE A 78 1.05 23.13 3.21
N GLN A 79 2.03 23.72 3.87
CA GLN A 79 3.20 24.27 3.20
C GLN A 79 4.22 23.15 2.97
N ALA A 80 4.46 22.79 1.70
CA ALA A 80 5.45 21.81 1.29
C ALA A 80 6.56 22.52 0.50
N LEU A 81 7.62 22.93 1.20
CA LEU A 81 8.75 23.69 0.67
C LEU A 81 8.31 24.91 -0.16
N ASP A 82 8.35 24.78 -1.48
CA ASP A 82 8.07 25.80 -2.49
C ASP A 82 6.59 25.93 -2.85
N ARG A 83 5.71 25.11 -2.26
CA ARG A 83 4.30 25.06 -2.66
C ARG A 83 3.32 25.00 -1.49
N GLN A 84 2.21 25.70 -1.63
CA GLN A 84 1.06 25.63 -0.74
C GLN A 84 0.06 24.60 -1.28
N VAL A 85 0.04 23.42 -0.66
CA VAL A 85 -0.77 22.26 -1.06
C VAL A 85 -2.11 22.28 -0.34
N GLN A 86 -3.19 21.96 -1.05
CA GLN A 86 -4.55 21.94 -0.49
C GLN A 86 -4.92 20.51 -0.07
N VAL A 87 -5.65 20.35 1.02
CA VAL A 87 -6.29 19.08 1.40
C VAL A 87 -7.74 19.12 0.95
N LEU A 88 -8.07 18.32 -0.06
CA LEU A 88 -9.41 18.31 -0.68
C LEU A 88 -10.32 17.22 -0.15
N LEU A 89 -9.74 16.09 0.30
CA LEU A 89 -10.45 14.99 0.93
C LEU A 89 -9.50 14.28 1.90
N SER A 90 -10.03 13.84 3.05
CA SER A 90 -9.29 13.12 4.08
C SER A 90 -10.16 11.98 4.63
N LEU A 91 -9.83 10.75 4.23
CA LEU A 91 -10.41 9.52 4.76
C LEU A 91 -9.48 8.96 5.85
N GLN A 92 -10.06 8.56 6.98
CA GLN A 92 -9.29 8.10 8.14
C GLN A 92 -8.97 6.60 8.08
N ALA A 93 -9.91 5.77 7.59
CA ALA A 93 -9.75 4.33 7.54
C ALA A 93 -10.40 3.73 6.27
N PRO A 94 -9.59 3.27 5.28
CA PRO A 94 -8.13 3.37 5.22
C PRO A 94 -7.68 4.84 5.15
N ARG A 95 -6.41 5.10 5.49
CA ARG A 95 -5.87 6.46 5.40
C ARG A 95 -5.66 6.82 3.93
N VAL A 96 -6.53 7.68 3.40
CA VAL A 96 -6.46 8.22 2.03
C VAL A 96 -6.64 9.72 2.07
N VAL A 97 -5.79 10.48 1.40
CA VAL A 97 -5.88 11.93 1.29
C VAL A 97 -5.76 12.35 -0.17
N LEU A 98 -6.67 13.21 -0.62
CA LEU A 98 -6.57 13.88 -1.91
C LEU A 98 -5.98 15.27 -1.69
N PHE A 99 -4.83 15.52 -2.29
CA PHE A 99 -4.17 16.80 -2.28
C PHE A 99 -4.39 17.55 -3.59
N GLY A 100 -4.71 18.84 -3.50
CA GLY A 100 -4.74 19.77 -4.64
C GLY A 100 -3.46 20.59 -4.70
N ASN A 101 -3.11 21.07 -5.89
CA ASN A 101 -1.96 21.96 -6.10
C ASN A 101 -0.61 21.37 -5.64
N VAL A 102 -0.40 20.06 -5.82
CA VAL A 102 0.87 19.38 -5.50
C VAL A 102 1.93 19.69 -6.56
N LEU A 103 1.52 19.76 -7.83
CA LEU A 103 2.36 20.13 -8.96
C LEU A 103 1.78 21.37 -9.64
N SER A 104 2.62 22.17 -10.29
CA SER A 104 2.14 23.18 -11.24
C SER A 104 1.77 22.57 -12.58
N ASP A 105 1.03 23.33 -13.39
CA ASP A 105 0.74 22.89 -14.76
C ASP A 105 2.02 22.72 -15.58
N GLU A 106 2.98 23.62 -15.40
CA GLU A 106 4.29 23.58 -16.06
C GLU A 106 5.11 22.36 -15.63
N GLU A 107 5.07 21.99 -14.35
CA GLU A 107 5.76 20.78 -13.86
C GLU A 107 5.12 19.51 -14.43
N CYS A 108 3.79 19.49 -14.53
CA CYS A 108 3.07 18.39 -15.16
C CYS A 108 3.45 18.24 -16.64
N ASP A 109 3.41 19.34 -17.39
CA ASP A 109 3.73 19.35 -18.83
C ASP A 109 5.20 19.02 -19.07
N ALA A 110 6.12 19.53 -18.23
CA ALA A 110 7.53 19.21 -18.31
C ALA A 110 7.80 17.72 -18.03
N MET A 111 7.10 17.11 -17.06
CA MET A 111 7.24 15.68 -16.76
C MET A 111 6.73 14.80 -17.92
N ILE A 112 5.60 15.17 -18.52
CA ILE A 112 5.06 14.49 -19.71
C ILE A 112 6.07 14.58 -20.85
N ALA A 113 6.54 15.78 -21.18
CA ALA A 113 7.51 16.00 -22.26
C ALA A 113 8.82 15.24 -22.03
N TYR A 114 9.33 15.20 -20.79
CA TYR A 114 10.56 14.50 -20.43
C TYR A 114 10.48 12.98 -20.63
N THR A 115 9.27 12.41 -20.49
CA THR A 115 9.07 10.95 -20.51
C THR A 115 8.50 10.42 -21.81
N GLU A 116 7.97 11.27 -22.69
CA GLU A 116 7.24 10.87 -23.92
C GLU A 116 8.03 9.89 -24.81
N SER A 117 9.33 10.13 -25.02
CA SER A 117 10.19 9.27 -25.85
C SER A 117 10.61 7.95 -25.18
N ARG A 118 10.35 7.80 -23.88
CA ARG A 118 10.74 6.63 -23.05
C ARG A 118 9.56 5.71 -22.72
N LEU A 119 8.36 6.04 -23.17
CA LEU A 119 7.15 5.28 -22.84
C LEU A 119 7.14 3.93 -23.57
N GLU A 120 7.43 2.86 -22.82
CA GLU A 120 7.33 1.48 -23.29
C GLU A 120 6.10 0.80 -22.69
N ARG A 121 5.70 -0.38 -23.18
CA ARG A 121 4.54 -1.08 -22.60
C ARG A 121 4.82 -1.42 -21.14
N SER A 122 3.92 -1.01 -20.24
CA SER A 122 4.15 -1.15 -18.79
C SER A 122 4.09 -2.61 -18.37
N PRO A 123 5.11 -3.10 -17.64
CA PRO A 123 5.07 -4.44 -17.12
C PRO A 123 4.36 -4.53 -15.76
N VAL A 124 4.09 -5.76 -15.35
CA VAL A 124 3.48 -6.21 -14.09
C VAL A 124 4.46 -7.17 -13.41
N VAL A 125 4.59 -7.12 -12.09
CA VAL A 125 5.41 -8.08 -11.35
C VAL A 125 4.65 -9.39 -11.20
N SER A 126 5.27 -10.49 -11.62
CA SER A 126 4.71 -11.84 -11.49
C SER A 126 4.82 -12.33 -10.04
N ASP A 127 3.69 -12.74 -9.46
CA ASP A 127 3.64 -13.29 -8.10
C ASP A 127 4.43 -14.60 -7.97
N ARG A 128 4.56 -15.35 -9.07
CA ARG A 128 5.19 -16.68 -9.10
C ARG A 128 6.70 -16.61 -8.90
N ASP A 129 7.36 -15.65 -9.54
CA ASP A 129 8.82 -15.63 -9.64
C ASP A 129 9.46 -14.24 -9.45
N GLY A 130 8.64 -13.19 -9.30
CA GLY A 130 9.07 -11.80 -9.15
C GLY A 130 9.56 -11.19 -10.46
N SER A 131 9.37 -11.87 -11.59
CA SER A 131 9.77 -11.36 -12.90
C SER A 131 8.81 -10.28 -13.39
N THR A 132 9.35 -9.32 -14.13
CA THR A 132 8.61 -8.22 -14.75
C THR A 132 8.02 -8.71 -16.08
N GLN A 133 6.70 -8.91 -16.16
CA GLN A 133 6.00 -9.46 -17.33
C GLN A 133 4.98 -8.48 -17.91
N VAL A 134 4.83 -8.47 -19.22
CA VAL A 134 3.79 -7.68 -19.90
C VAL A 134 2.47 -8.48 -19.87
N HIS A 135 1.56 -8.13 -18.95
CA HIS A 135 0.24 -8.78 -18.81
C HIS A 135 -0.90 -7.92 -19.33
N ALA A 136 -1.99 -8.55 -19.79
CA ALA A 136 -3.21 -7.86 -20.22
C ALA A 136 -3.93 -7.07 -19.09
N HIS A 137 -3.57 -7.33 -17.83
CA HIS A 137 -4.15 -6.68 -16.65
C HIS A 137 -3.76 -5.20 -16.51
N ARG A 138 -2.72 -4.76 -17.24
CA ARG A 138 -2.27 -3.38 -17.32
C ARG A 138 -1.98 -3.04 -18.78
N SER A 139 -2.75 -2.14 -19.36
CA SER A 139 -2.64 -1.80 -20.79
C SER A 139 -1.95 -0.47 -21.06
N SER A 140 -1.38 0.17 -20.03
CA SER A 140 -0.67 1.45 -20.16
C SER A 140 0.73 1.31 -20.76
N ARG A 141 1.26 2.45 -21.21
CA ARG A 141 2.69 2.65 -21.46
C ARG A 141 3.30 3.43 -20.31
N GLY A 142 4.57 3.19 -20.00
CA GLY A 142 5.23 3.84 -18.88
C GLY A 142 6.73 3.96 -19.03
N ALA A 143 7.28 4.87 -18.23
CA ALA A 143 8.71 5.09 -18.07
C ALA A 143 9.05 5.06 -16.58
N MET A 144 10.12 4.35 -16.22
CA MET A 144 10.68 4.39 -14.88
C MET A 144 11.83 5.39 -14.85
N LEU A 145 11.75 6.35 -13.95
CA LEU A 145 12.81 7.32 -13.69
C LEU A 145 13.63 6.88 -12.48
N GLN A 146 14.91 7.24 -12.43
CA GLN A 146 15.71 7.13 -11.22
C GLN A 146 15.31 8.23 -10.22
N ARG A 147 15.55 7.97 -8.93
CA ARG A 147 15.40 9.00 -7.90
C ARG A 147 16.38 10.14 -8.18
N GLY A 148 15.89 11.37 -8.16
CA GLY A 148 16.66 12.57 -8.47
C GLY A 148 17.28 12.61 -9.87
N GLU A 149 16.70 11.91 -10.86
CA GLU A 149 17.29 11.77 -12.20
C GLU A 149 17.54 13.11 -12.92
N CYS A 150 16.72 14.12 -12.65
CA CYS A 150 16.91 15.48 -13.10
C CYS A 150 16.39 16.48 -12.07
N GLU A 151 16.68 17.78 -12.25
CA GLU A 151 16.27 18.83 -11.30
C GLU A 151 14.75 18.88 -11.07
N LEU A 152 13.95 18.63 -12.12
CA LEU A 152 12.49 18.56 -12.01
C LEU A 152 12.06 17.41 -11.08
N VAL A 153 12.61 16.21 -11.30
CA VAL A 153 12.33 15.03 -10.47
C VAL A 153 12.75 15.27 -9.03
N SER A 154 13.97 15.76 -8.82
CA SER A 154 14.50 16.08 -7.48
C SER A 154 13.61 17.08 -6.74
N ARG A 155 13.14 18.14 -7.42
CA ARG A 155 12.26 19.14 -6.81
C ARG A 155 10.93 18.53 -6.37
N ILE A 156 10.31 17.74 -7.25
CA ILE A 156 9.04 17.07 -6.95
C ILE A 156 9.22 16.08 -5.79
N GLU A 157 10.25 15.25 -5.80
CA GLU A 157 10.48 14.25 -4.74
C GLU A 157 10.75 14.90 -3.37
N ASN A 158 11.52 15.99 -3.32
CA ASN A 158 11.73 16.75 -2.09
C ASN A 158 10.44 17.40 -1.57
N ARG A 159 9.60 17.92 -2.47
CA ARG A 159 8.29 18.47 -2.10
C ARG A 159 7.38 17.39 -1.53
N LEU A 160 7.33 16.21 -2.15
CA LEU A 160 6.55 15.08 -1.63
C LEU A 160 7.06 14.67 -0.25
N ALA A 161 8.37 14.53 -0.07
CA ALA A 161 8.97 14.21 1.23
C ALA A 161 8.58 15.19 2.33
N ALA A 162 8.62 16.50 2.05
CA ALA A 162 8.16 17.52 2.99
C ALA A 162 6.65 17.49 3.24
N LEU A 163 5.84 17.21 2.21
CA LEU A 163 4.38 17.16 2.31
C LEU A 163 3.89 16.06 3.26
N ILE A 164 4.57 14.90 3.26
CA ILE A 164 4.16 13.72 4.01
C ILE A 164 5.15 13.32 5.11
N ASP A 165 6.13 14.18 5.43
CA ASP A 165 7.15 13.96 6.47
C ASP A 165 7.81 12.57 6.35
N TRP A 166 8.35 12.27 5.16
CA TRP A 166 8.99 10.97 4.88
C TRP A 166 10.27 11.15 4.04
N PRO A 167 11.38 10.46 4.36
CA PRO A 167 12.65 10.68 3.66
C PRO A 167 12.57 10.38 2.16
N VAL A 168 13.25 11.19 1.35
CA VAL A 168 13.32 11.01 -0.11
C VAL A 168 13.95 9.67 -0.47
N GLU A 169 14.91 9.21 0.32
CA GLU A 169 15.67 7.97 0.14
C GLU A 169 14.81 6.72 0.37
N ASN A 170 13.71 6.85 1.10
CA ASN A 170 12.70 5.80 1.23
C ASN A 170 11.79 5.73 -0.01
N GLY A 171 11.89 6.66 -0.95
CA GLY A 171 11.14 6.62 -2.20
C GLY A 171 11.81 5.75 -3.27
N GLU A 172 11.03 4.92 -3.95
CA GLU A 172 11.38 4.40 -5.28
C GLU A 172 11.47 5.54 -6.30
N GLY A 173 12.06 5.31 -7.47
CA GLY A 173 11.99 6.27 -8.57
C GLY A 173 10.56 6.49 -9.06
N LEU A 174 10.31 7.65 -9.70
CA LEU A 174 8.99 7.96 -10.25
C LEU A 174 8.65 7.03 -11.42
N GLN A 175 7.45 6.46 -11.40
CA GLN A 175 6.90 5.75 -12.54
C GLN A 175 5.86 6.63 -13.25
N VAL A 176 6.17 7.09 -14.46
CA VAL A 176 5.23 7.83 -15.31
C VAL A 176 4.47 6.86 -16.19
N LEU A 177 3.15 7.03 -16.29
CA LEU A 177 2.25 6.11 -16.98
C LEU A 177 1.26 6.89 -17.82
N ARG A 178 1.04 6.43 -19.05
CA ARG A 178 0.10 6.97 -20.02
C ARG A 178 -0.96 5.92 -20.36
N TYR A 179 -2.21 6.31 -20.24
CA TYR A 179 -3.40 5.53 -20.56
C TYR A 179 -4.16 6.26 -21.66
N GLU A 180 -4.26 5.60 -22.81
CA GLU A 180 -5.12 6.02 -23.91
C GLU A 180 -6.56 5.56 -23.65
N LYS A 181 -7.47 5.87 -24.58
CA LYS A 181 -8.84 5.37 -24.53
C LYS A 181 -8.90 3.85 -24.28
N ASP A 182 -9.84 3.44 -23.43
CA ASP A 182 -10.10 2.07 -22.98
C ASP A 182 -8.94 1.41 -22.19
N ASN A 183 -7.83 2.12 -21.98
CA ASN A 183 -6.76 1.58 -21.15
C ASN A 183 -7.13 1.63 -19.66
N GLU A 184 -6.79 0.56 -18.95
CA GLU A 184 -7.07 0.40 -17.53
C GLU A 184 -5.86 -0.19 -16.78
N TYR A 185 -5.97 -0.18 -15.46
CA TYR A 185 -5.20 -1.06 -14.61
C TYR A 185 -6.16 -1.71 -13.62
N ARG A 186 -6.31 -3.03 -13.73
CA ARG A 186 -7.22 -3.82 -12.89
C ARG A 186 -6.91 -3.68 -11.40
N PRO A 187 -7.90 -3.98 -10.52
CA PRO A 187 -7.71 -3.94 -9.07
C PRO A 187 -6.48 -4.70 -8.61
N HIS A 188 -5.63 -4.03 -7.84
CA HIS A 188 -4.40 -4.58 -7.29
C HIS A 188 -4.01 -3.88 -5.98
N TYR A 189 -3.01 -4.44 -5.33
CA TYR A 189 -2.35 -3.85 -4.17
C TYR A 189 -0.96 -3.38 -4.56
N ASP A 190 -0.51 -2.30 -3.90
CA ASP A 190 0.86 -1.84 -4.05
C ASP A 190 1.82 -2.45 -3.06
N TRP A 191 1.33 -3.00 -1.94
CA TRP A 191 2.15 -3.75 -1.00
C TRP A 191 2.48 -5.14 -1.55
N PHE A 192 3.58 -5.71 -1.07
CA PHE A 192 4.06 -7.04 -1.44
C PHE A 192 3.55 -8.09 -0.45
N ASP A 193 3.00 -9.19 -0.96
CA ASP A 193 2.67 -10.35 -0.12
C ASP A 193 3.94 -11.11 0.30
N ALA A 194 4.30 -11.06 1.58
CA ALA A 194 5.48 -11.75 2.10
C ALA A 194 5.40 -13.29 2.01
N ALA A 195 4.20 -13.85 1.90
CA ALA A 195 3.99 -15.29 1.71
C ALA A 195 4.35 -15.73 0.28
N SER A 196 4.24 -14.82 -0.69
CA SER A 196 4.50 -15.10 -2.10
C SER A 196 6.00 -15.02 -2.46
N PRO A 197 6.60 -16.05 -3.11
CA PRO A 197 8.04 -16.10 -3.38
C PRO A 197 8.59 -14.95 -4.23
N GLY A 198 7.86 -14.48 -5.24
CA GLY A 198 8.26 -13.35 -6.08
C GLY A 198 8.31 -12.03 -5.30
N PRO A 199 7.19 -11.58 -4.72
CA PRO A 199 7.10 -10.38 -3.89
C PRO A 199 8.10 -10.35 -2.72
N ARG A 200 8.47 -11.52 -2.15
CA ARG A 200 9.49 -11.60 -1.08
C ARG A 200 10.84 -10.99 -1.47
N LYS A 201 11.30 -11.18 -2.71
CA LYS A 201 12.56 -10.58 -3.17
C LYS A 201 12.50 -9.05 -3.17
N HIS A 202 11.32 -8.48 -3.45
CA HIS A 202 11.13 -7.02 -3.43
C HIS A 202 11.16 -6.44 -2.00
N LEU A 203 10.93 -7.24 -0.97
CA LEU A 203 11.03 -6.83 0.43
C LEU A 203 12.48 -6.69 0.91
N GLU A 204 13.44 -7.33 0.24
CA GLU A 204 14.87 -7.21 0.58
C GLU A 204 15.38 -5.79 0.33
N ARG A 205 14.83 -5.11 -0.69
CA ARG A 205 15.19 -3.74 -1.08
C ARG A 205 14.20 -2.72 -0.52
N GLY A 206 14.56 -2.10 0.60
CA GLY A 206 13.74 -1.07 1.26
C GLY A 206 12.54 -1.59 2.07
N GLY A 207 12.31 -2.91 2.14
CA GLY A 207 11.17 -3.45 2.88
C GLY A 207 9.84 -3.26 2.15
N GLN A 208 8.75 -3.23 2.93
CA GLN A 208 7.40 -3.08 2.39
C GLN A 208 7.18 -1.69 1.78
N ARG A 209 6.28 -1.60 0.79
CA ARG A 209 5.70 -0.32 0.37
C ARG A 209 4.66 0.10 1.40
N VAL A 210 4.95 1.17 2.16
CA VAL A 210 4.10 1.66 3.26
C VAL A 210 3.08 2.70 2.80
N ALA A 211 3.32 3.34 1.66
CA ALA A 211 2.37 4.29 1.06
C ALA A 211 2.62 4.44 -0.45
N THR A 212 1.59 4.96 -1.13
CA THR A 212 1.59 5.29 -2.55
C THR A 212 1.12 6.72 -2.74
N ILE A 213 1.76 7.46 -3.63
CA ILE A 213 1.31 8.76 -4.13
C ILE A 213 1.10 8.64 -5.63
N ILE A 214 -0.12 8.90 -6.09
CA ILE A 214 -0.47 8.98 -7.52
C ILE A 214 -0.74 10.44 -7.84
N MET A 215 0.14 11.05 -8.63
CA MET A 215 0.02 12.41 -9.13
C MET A 215 -0.61 12.40 -10.51
N TYR A 216 -1.61 13.25 -10.74
CA TYR A 216 -2.27 13.38 -12.03
C TYR A 216 -1.61 14.50 -12.84
N LEU A 217 -1.02 14.14 -13.98
CA LEU A 217 -0.25 15.06 -14.82
C LEU A 217 -1.07 15.64 -15.98
N SER A 218 -2.18 15.02 -16.34
CA SER A 218 -3.08 15.52 -17.39
C SER A 218 -4.49 15.72 -16.84
N GLU A 219 -5.22 16.64 -17.48
CA GLU A 219 -6.68 16.66 -17.38
C GLU A 219 -7.25 15.54 -18.24
N VAL A 220 -8.20 14.77 -17.68
CA VAL A 220 -8.91 13.71 -18.39
C VAL A 220 -10.34 14.16 -18.55
N GLU A 221 -10.86 14.07 -19.78
CA GLU A 221 -12.20 14.55 -20.09
C GLU A 221 -13.27 13.67 -19.46
N GLU A 222 -13.09 12.34 -19.50
CA GLU A 222 -14.06 11.37 -18.98
C GLU A 222 -13.41 10.02 -18.67
N GLY A 223 -13.80 9.40 -17.54
CA GLY A 223 -13.23 8.15 -17.06
C GLY A 223 -11.83 8.33 -16.44
N GLY A 224 -11.04 7.26 -16.38
CA GLY A 224 -9.66 7.34 -15.87
C GLY A 224 -9.54 7.57 -14.37
N GLY A 225 -10.62 7.41 -13.60
CA GLY A 225 -10.59 7.53 -12.14
C GLY A 225 -9.62 6.55 -11.48
N THR A 226 -9.16 6.89 -10.27
CA THR A 226 -8.52 5.93 -9.37
C THR A 226 -9.59 5.43 -8.40
N SER A 227 -10.00 4.18 -8.53
CA SER A 227 -11.06 3.58 -7.70
C SER A 227 -10.48 2.75 -6.57
N PHE A 228 -11.19 2.72 -5.44
CA PHE A 228 -10.95 1.85 -4.29
C PHE A 228 -12.23 1.04 -4.04
N PRO A 229 -12.43 -0.07 -4.76
CA PRO A 229 -13.72 -0.78 -4.80
C PRO A 229 -14.18 -1.26 -3.42
N ASN A 230 -13.27 -1.70 -2.55
CA ASN A 230 -13.60 -2.22 -1.23
C ASN A 230 -14.20 -1.17 -0.27
N ILE A 231 -14.08 0.12 -0.60
CA ILE A 231 -14.57 1.22 0.22
C ILE A 231 -15.49 2.18 -0.55
N GLY A 232 -15.82 1.87 -1.81
CA GLY A 232 -16.70 2.69 -2.64
C GLY A 232 -16.18 4.10 -2.93
N LEU A 233 -14.86 4.33 -2.85
CA LEU A 233 -14.23 5.62 -3.16
C LEU A 233 -13.74 5.63 -4.60
N GLN A 234 -13.96 6.73 -5.31
CA GLN A 234 -13.33 6.99 -6.61
C GLN A 234 -12.82 8.43 -6.66
N VAL A 235 -11.55 8.58 -7.01
CA VAL A 235 -10.89 9.88 -7.19
C VAL A 235 -10.78 10.16 -8.68
N GLN A 236 -11.38 11.27 -9.12
CA GLN A 236 -11.24 11.72 -10.50
C GLN A 236 -9.88 12.39 -10.72
N PRO A 237 -9.22 12.14 -11.86
CA PRO A 237 -7.95 12.77 -12.18
C PRO A 237 -8.13 14.28 -12.38
N LYS A 238 -7.36 15.07 -11.64
CA LYS A 238 -7.27 16.52 -11.82
C LYS A 238 -5.82 16.94 -11.89
N LYS A 239 -5.43 17.61 -12.96
CA LYS A 239 -4.05 18.00 -13.24
C LYS A 239 -3.46 18.74 -12.03
N GLY A 240 -2.25 18.36 -11.64
CA GLY A 240 -1.55 18.91 -10.49
C GLY A 240 -2.03 18.42 -9.12
N SER A 241 -3.09 17.62 -9.04
CA SER A 241 -3.51 16.97 -7.80
C SER A 241 -2.83 15.62 -7.59
N ALA A 242 -2.85 15.11 -6.36
CA ALA A 242 -2.36 13.78 -6.06
C ALA A 242 -3.24 13.08 -5.03
N VAL A 243 -3.54 11.80 -5.24
CA VAL A 243 -4.09 10.94 -4.19
C VAL A 243 -2.95 10.20 -3.50
N CYS A 244 -2.94 10.22 -2.18
CA CYS A 244 -1.98 9.46 -1.39
C CYS A 244 -2.72 8.59 -0.38
N PHE A 245 -2.24 7.36 -0.20
CA PHE A 245 -2.81 6.39 0.73
C PHE A 245 -1.72 5.55 1.38
N LEU A 246 -1.96 5.14 2.63
CA LEU A 246 -1.08 4.21 3.34
C LEU A 246 -1.45 2.78 2.94
N ASN A 247 -0.45 2.00 2.53
CA ASN A 247 -0.59 0.61 2.12
C ASN A 247 -0.53 -0.36 3.30
N THR A 248 -0.04 0.10 4.45
CA THR A 248 0.08 -0.69 5.69
C THR A 248 -0.46 0.09 6.88
N ASP A 249 -0.82 -0.63 7.94
CA ASP A 249 -1.07 -0.04 9.24
C ASP A 249 0.23 0.33 9.98
N HIS A 250 0.09 0.92 11.17
CA HIS A 250 1.20 1.31 12.04
C HIS A 250 2.00 0.13 12.62
N TYR A 251 1.53 -1.11 12.43
CA TYR A 251 2.23 -2.34 12.82
C TYR A 251 2.94 -2.98 11.62
N GLY A 252 2.82 -2.40 10.42
CA GLY A 252 3.41 -2.90 9.18
C GLY A 252 2.56 -3.96 8.49
N ASN A 253 1.31 -4.18 8.92
CA ASN A 253 0.42 -5.13 8.27
C ASN A 253 -0.18 -4.51 7.00
N PRO A 254 -0.21 -5.24 5.87
CA PRO A 254 -0.87 -4.77 4.66
C PRO A 254 -2.36 -4.47 4.84
N ASP A 255 -2.82 -3.30 4.40
CA ASP A 255 -4.22 -2.90 4.49
C ASP A 255 -5.01 -3.37 3.26
N GLN A 256 -5.90 -4.34 3.45
CA GLN A 256 -6.73 -4.91 2.39
C GLN A 256 -7.77 -3.93 1.82
N LYS A 257 -8.06 -2.83 2.52
CA LYS A 257 -9.00 -1.79 2.06
C LYS A 257 -8.38 -0.87 1.01
N THR A 258 -7.07 -0.98 0.77
CA THR A 258 -6.31 -0.20 -0.21
C THR A 258 -6.28 -0.83 -1.60
N LEU A 259 -7.07 -1.90 -1.82
CA LEU A 259 -7.29 -2.45 -3.15
C LEU A 259 -7.75 -1.30 -4.05
N HIS A 260 -7.03 -1.06 -5.13
CA HIS A 260 -7.30 0.06 -6.00
C HIS A 260 -7.06 -0.27 -7.47
N ALA A 261 -7.69 0.50 -8.35
CA ALA A 261 -7.62 0.31 -9.79
C ALA A 261 -7.51 1.66 -10.52
N GLY A 262 -6.99 1.62 -11.74
CA GLY A 262 -7.13 2.70 -12.71
C GLY A 262 -8.29 2.37 -13.63
N GLU A 263 -9.41 3.05 -13.46
CA GLU A 263 -10.60 2.88 -14.29
C GLU A 263 -10.30 3.19 -15.77
N PRO A 264 -11.02 2.56 -16.72
CA PRO A 264 -10.86 2.84 -18.14
C PRO A 264 -10.99 4.33 -18.47
N VAL A 265 -10.11 4.84 -19.33
CA VAL A 265 -10.27 6.19 -19.92
C VAL A 265 -11.36 6.13 -20.98
N ALA A 266 -12.43 6.88 -20.80
CA ALA A 266 -13.52 6.95 -21.77
C ALA A 266 -13.21 7.99 -22.87
N ARG A 267 -12.72 9.17 -22.47
CA ARG A 267 -12.31 10.26 -23.38
C ARG A 267 -11.11 11.05 -22.82
N GLY A 268 -10.25 11.48 -23.74
CA GLY A 268 -8.99 12.15 -23.43
C GLY A 268 -7.83 11.16 -23.20
N VAL A 269 -6.77 11.64 -22.55
CA VAL A 269 -5.58 10.85 -22.21
C VAL A 269 -5.25 11.08 -20.74
N LYS A 270 -5.07 9.98 -19.99
CA LYS A 270 -4.61 10.04 -18.60
C LYS A 270 -3.10 9.83 -18.54
N VAL A 271 -2.39 10.78 -17.96
CA VAL A 271 -0.99 10.64 -17.58
C VAL A 271 -0.85 10.82 -16.08
N ILE A 272 -0.16 9.89 -15.43
CA ILE A 272 0.11 9.94 -13.99
C ILE A 272 1.58 9.71 -13.71
N ALA A 273 2.08 10.24 -12.60
CA ALA A 273 3.34 9.84 -11.99
C ALA A 273 3.03 9.14 -10.65
N THR A 274 3.58 7.94 -10.46
CA THR A 274 3.42 7.16 -9.23
C THR A 274 4.73 7.17 -8.46
N LYS A 275 4.64 7.43 -7.15
CA LYS A 275 5.74 7.33 -6.20
C LYS A 275 5.37 6.32 -5.13
N TRP A 276 6.14 5.25 -5.03
CA TRP A 276 6.00 4.28 -3.94
C TRP A 276 7.01 4.57 -2.84
N LEU A 277 6.55 4.49 -1.60
CA LEU A 277 7.35 4.78 -0.42
C LEU A 277 7.60 3.50 0.35
N ARG A 278 8.87 3.28 0.69
CA ARG A 278 9.39 2.10 1.34
C ARG A 278 9.54 2.31 2.85
N GLN A 279 9.40 1.22 3.58
CA GLN A 279 9.58 1.14 5.03
C GLN A 279 10.99 1.57 5.46
N ARG A 280 12.00 1.23 4.66
CA ARG A 280 13.41 1.57 4.85
C ARG A 280 13.96 2.23 3.59
N GLU A 281 15.19 2.75 3.71
CA GLU A 281 15.94 3.31 2.58
C GLU A 281 15.94 2.34 1.38
N TYR A 282 15.57 2.86 0.20
CA TYR A 282 15.54 2.11 -1.05
C TYR A 282 16.85 2.31 -1.81
N ARG A 283 17.72 1.30 -1.75
CA ARG A 283 19.06 1.28 -2.37
C ARG A 283 19.14 0.32 -3.53
#